data_AF-A0A9Q0IYB6-F1
#
_entry.id   AF-A0A9Q0IYB6-F1
#
_cell.length_a   1.000
_cell.length_b   1.000
_cell.length_c   1.000
_cell.angle_alpha   90.00
_cell.angle_beta   90.00
_cell.angle_gamma   90.00
#
_symmetry.space_group_name_H-M   'P 1'
#
loop_
_entity.id
_entity.type
_entity.pdbx_description
1 polymer ?
#
loop_
_entity_poly.entity_id
_entity_poly.type
_entity_poly.pdbx_seq_one_letter_code
_entity_poly.pdbx_strand_id
1 'polypeptide(L)'
;MGSSVAPKLPVLDFNQENLAPGSSSWRKACSDVRQALEEYGCFILKYNKIPLQLIEAVFGVSKELFDLPTETKMQNRYDIPLTGYVGQIPKLPLHESMGIDNVTSLQATQAFTNLIEYVYEYAKLASELDQMVARMIFESYGVEKYYDSYTESTSYLLKLLKNRVPKGDEPNLGFITHTDKSFTTILHQNQVDGLEVDTKDGNKINVEFPPSSFVAVAGDALMAWSNDRIISPTHRVIMNGKIDRYSMALFAFNTGILSVPEELVDEEHPLMYKPFDNIGLLRFYRTDEAPKIPIVYLSRENLKPGTTSWASACNEIREALEEYSFFEVVYSKPSREFLEEILSSLRELKSKQKMCTLSSAMAIWARSQASLKAWESKSTIYLLKLLKYGRSKGETNNHVRGLEIKTKDGQWIPYQPSSPASFAVIAGDVCMAWSNDKIKSSYHRVIVTDNEDRYALGLFTFLRGVIEAPEELVDDEHPLKYRPFEHEGLLDFYQASNDPNKRDCNIVKAYCGVN
;
A
#
# COMPACT_ATOMS: atom_id res chain seq x y z
N MET A 1 -23.28 -15.20 24.89
CA MET A 1 -22.68 -13.94 24.42
C MET A 1 -21.20 -13.99 24.78
N GLY A 2 -20.34 -14.40 23.84
CA GLY A 2 -18.90 -14.29 24.02
C GLY A 2 -18.49 -12.91 23.53
N SER A 3 -18.01 -12.04 24.42
CA SER A 3 -17.41 -10.77 24.04
C SER A 3 -16.17 -11.07 23.19
N SER A 4 -16.21 -10.81 21.88
CA SER A 4 -15.02 -10.92 21.04
C SER A 4 -14.08 -9.78 21.42
N VAL A 5 -13.03 -10.08 22.18
CA VAL A 5 -11.97 -9.12 22.49
C VAL A 5 -11.34 -8.70 21.17
N ALA A 6 -11.26 -7.39 20.92
CA ALA A 6 -10.60 -6.88 19.71
C ALA A 6 -9.14 -7.38 19.68
N PRO A 7 -8.62 -7.79 18.51
CA PRO A 7 -7.24 -8.25 18.39
C PRO A 7 -6.29 -7.15 18.82
N LYS A 8 -5.28 -7.51 19.64
CA LYS A 8 -4.24 -6.60 20.15
C LYS A 8 -2.87 -7.14 19.79
N LEU A 9 -1.93 -6.24 19.53
CA LEU A 9 -0.53 -6.62 19.34
C LEU A 9 0.05 -7.21 20.63
N PRO A 10 0.98 -8.17 20.53
CA PRO A 10 1.74 -8.64 21.67
C PRO A 10 2.56 -7.51 22.28
N VAL A 11 2.63 -7.49 23.62
CA VAL A 11 3.41 -6.53 24.40
C VAL A 11 4.56 -7.26 25.07
N LEU A 12 5.79 -6.96 24.67
CA LEU A 12 7.01 -7.57 25.20
C LEU A 12 7.71 -6.60 26.16
N ASP A 13 8.14 -7.10 27.32
CA ASP A 13 8.76 -6.27 28.36
C ASP A 13 10.27 -6.44 28.36
N PHE A 14 10.99 -5.41 27.91
CA PHE A 14 12.44 -5.41 27.80
C PHE A 14 13.13 -4.76 29.02
N ASN A 15 12.37 -4.45 30.07
CA ASN A 15 12.90 -3.85 31.30
C ASN A 15 13.39 -4.88 32.33
N GLN A 16 13.37 -6.18 31.98
CA GLN A 16 13.77 -7.23 32.92
C GLN A 16 15.28 -7.17 33.20
N GLU A 17 15.66 -7.09 34.48
CA GLU A 17 17.07 -7.00 34.91
C GLU A 17 17.93 -8.17 34.41
N ASN A 18 17.34 -9.35 34.22
CA ASN A 18 18.03 -10.56 33.77
C ASN A 18 17.97 -10.75 32.24
N LEU A 19 17.55 -9.75 31.46
CA LEU A 19 17.50 -9.84 30.00
C LEU A 19 18.88 -9.64 29.37
N ALA A 20 19.79 -10.58 29.63
CA ALA A 20 21.15 -10.58 29.09
C ALA A 20 21.32 -11.72 28.07
N PRO A 21 22.06 -11.50 26.96
CA PRO A 21 22.36 -12.55 25.99
C PRO A 21 22.84 -13.85 26.63
N GLY A 22 22.29 -14.98 26.20
CA GLY A 22 22.60 -16.31 26.76
C GLY A 22 21.84 -16.70 28.03
N SER A 23 21.09 -15.81 28.67
CA SER A 23 20.20 -16.14 29.79
C SER A 23 18.95 -16.91 29.34
N SER A 24 18.22 -17.53 30.28
CA SER A 24 16.93 -18.18 29.98
C SER A 24 15.85 -17.18 29.59
N SER A 25 15.80 -16.02 30.26
CA SER A 25 14.94 -14.88 29.94
C SER A 25 15.19 -14.36 28.52
N TRP A 26 16.46 -14.27 28.10
CA TRP A 26 16.83 -13.87 26.75
C TRP A 26 16.37 -14.86 25.69
N ARG A 27 16.62 -16.17 25.88
CA ARG A 27 16.14 -17.20 24.93
C ARG A 27 14.61 -17.18 24.79
N LYS A 28 13.90 -16.94 25.89
CA LYS A 28 12.45 -16.76 25.85
C LYS A 28 12.07 -15.50 25.06
N ALA A 29 12.71 -14.37 25.33
CA ALA A 29 12.47 -13.13 24.57
C ALA A 29 12.76 -13.28 23.07
N CYS A 30 13.83 -13.99 22.69
CA CYS A 30 14.10 -14.36 21.29
C CYS A 30 12.91 -15.10 20.66
N SER A 31 12.37 -16.11 21.36
CA SER A 31 11.21 -16.86 20.87
C SER A 31 9.95 -15.99 20.77
N ASP A 32 9.69 -15.15 21.78
CA ASP A 32 8.52 -14.28 21.82
C ASP A 32 8.59 -13.20 20.71
N VAL A 33 9.78 -12.64 20.46
CA VAL A 33 10.04 -11.69 19.35
C VAL A 33 9.80 -12.38 18.01
N ARG A 34 10.40 -13.56 17.79
CA ARG A 34 10.22 -14.31 16.53
C ARG A 34 8.75 -14.60 16.27
N GLN A 35 8.04 -15.14 17.26
CA GLN A 35 6.62 -15.46 17.12
C GLN A 35 5.78 -14.21 16.81
N ALA A 36 6.05 -13.09 17.46
CA ALA A 36 5.33 -11.85 17.20
C ALA A 36 5.55 -11.33 15.77
N LEU A 37 6.77 -11.43 15.25
CA LEU A 37 7.11 -11.01 13.89
C LEU A 37 6.58 -11.99 12.81
N GLU A 38 6.64 -13.29 13.06
CA GLU A 38 6.04 -14.30 12.19
C GLU A 38 4.50 -14.17 12.13
N GLU A 39 3.85 -13.76 13.23
CA GLU A 39 2.39 -13.69 13.31
C GLU A 39 1.81 -12.33 12.89
N TYR A 40 2.39 -11.24 13.38
CA TYR A 40 1.87 -9.89 13.22
C TYR A 40 2.79 -8.97 12.41
N GLY A 41 4.04 -9.37 12.16
CA GLY A 41 5.06 -8.51 11.56
C GLY A 41 5.51 -7.35 12.45
N CYS A 42 4.92 -7.19 13.64
CA CYS A 42 5.26 -6.13 14.58
C CYS A 42 4.84 -6.48 16.01
N PHE A 43 5.37 -5.74 16.99
CA PHE A 43 4.98 -5.86 18.39
C PHE A 43 5.23 -4.57 19.16
N ILE A 44 4.51 -4.42 20.27
CA ILE A 44 4.76 -3.35 21.23
C ILE A 44 5.85 -3.83 22.17
N LEU A 45 6.84 -2.99 22.43
CA LEU A 45 7.88 -3.27 23.41
C LEU A 45 7.95 -2.17 24.47
N LYS A 46 8.10 -2.56 25.73
CA LYS A 46 8.32 -1.63 26.85
C LYS A 46 9.81 -1.48 27.10
N TYR A 47 10.30 -0.24 27.15
CA TYR A 47 11.72 0.03 27.33
C TYR A 47 11.93 1.37 28.04
N ASN A 48 12.52 1.32 29.23
CA ASN A 48 12.64 2.45 30.15
C ASN A 48 14.05 3.08 30.17
N LYS A 49 14.99 2.53 29.39
CA LYS A 49 16.37 3.04 29.33
C LYS A 49 16.50 4.33 28.51
N ILE A 50 15.48 4.69 27.73
CA ILE A 50 15.42 6.00 27.06
C ILE A 50 14.71 6.97 28.01
N PRO A 51 15.39 8.01 28.54
CA PRO A 51 14.80 8.94 29.48
C PRO A 51 13.60 9.68 28.88
N LEU A 52 12.53 9.84 29.65
CA LEU A 52 11.35 10.58 29.20
C LEU A 52 11.68 12.04 28.84
N GLN A 53 12.57 12.68 29.59
CA GLN A 53 13.01 14.05 29.31
C GLN A 53 13.70 14.17 27.95
N LEU A 54 14.47 13.16 27.55
CA LEU A 54 15.13 13.12 26.24
C LEU A 54 14.11 12.98 25.12
N ILE A 55 13.13 12.10 25.30
CA ILE A 55 11.99 11.93 24.38
C ILE A 55 11.23 13.25 24.20
N GLU A 56 10.89 13.90 25.31
CA GLU A 56 10.16 15.17 25.31
C GLU A 56 10.97 16.29 24.63
N ALA A 57 12.28 16.34 24.87
CA ALA A 57 13.18 17.28 24.20
C ALA A 57 13.19 17.08 22.69
N VAL A 58 13.30 15.83 22.20
CA VAL A 58 13.28 15.54 20.76
C VAL A 58 11.91 15.84 20.14
N PHE A 59 10.80 15.58 20.84
CA PHE A 59 9.49 16.03 20.39
C PHE A 59 9.36 17.57 20.36
N GLY A 60 10.01 18.28 21.27
CA GLY A 60 10.14 19.74 21.25
C GLY A 60 10.85 20.22 19.99
N VAL A 61 12.04 19.67 19.72
CA VAL A 61 12.81 19.97 18.50
C VAL A 61 12.01 19.65 17.24
N SER A 62 11.29 18.52 17.22
CA SER A 62 10.43 18.14 16.10
C SER A 62 9.34 19.18 15.83
N LYS A 63 8.70 19.73 16.87
CA LYS A 63 7.71 20.80 16.73
C LYS A 63 8.32 22.05 16.12
N GLU A 64 9.45 22.51 16.68
CA GLU A 64 10.17 23.68 16.18
C GLU A 64 10.55 23.54 14.70
N LEU A 65 11.03 22.37 14.29
CA LEU A 65 11.36 22.07 12.90
C LEU A 65 10.13 22.13 11.97
N PHE A 66 8.99 21.58 12.39
CA PHE A 66 7.77 21.60 11.57
C PHE A 66 7.07 22.95 11.52
N ASP A 67 7.36 23.85 12.47
CA ASP A 67 6.86 25.23 12.49
C ASP A 67 7.69 26.18 11.61
N LEU A 68 8.83 25.73 11.09
CA LEU A 68 9.60 26.48 10.09
C LEU A 68 8.80 26.69 8.79
N PRO A 69 9.08 27.78 8.04
CA PRO A 69 8.52 27.98 6.71
C PRO A 69 8.73 26.78 5.79
N THR A 70 7.74 26.46 4.95
CA THR A 70 7.80 25.32 4.02
C THR A 70 9.05 25.34 3.15
N GLU A 71 9.47 26.52 2.69
CA GLU A 71 10.66 26.72 1.87
C GLU A 71 11.94 26.26 2.60
N THR A 72 12.04 26.55 3.90
CA THR A 72 13.15 26.09 4.75
C THR A 72 13.10 24.58 4.93
N LYS A 73 11.92 24.01 5.20
CA LYS A 73 11.73 22.56 5.35
C LYS A 73 12.14 21.80 4.08
N MET A 74 11.84 22.35 2.90
CA MET A 74 12.21 21.80 1.58
C MET A 74 13.71 21.86 1.27
N GLN A 75 14.53 22.51 2.10
CA GLN A 75 15.99 22.44 1.99
C GLN A 75 16.55 21.13 2.54
N ASN A 76 15.79 20.40 3.38
CA ASN A 76 16.14 19.04 3.78
C ASN A 76 15.99 18.10 2.58
N ARG A 77 17.09 17.92 1.84
CA ARG A 77 17.19 17.06 0.65
C ARG A 77 18.28 16.03 0.87
N TYR A 78 18.06 14.83 0.35
CA TYR A 78 19.02 13.73 0.37
C TYR A 78 18.98 12.96 -0.96
N ASP A 79 20.12 12.36 -1.30
CA ASP A 79 20.30 11.58 -2.53
C ASP A 79 19.57 10.23 -2.48
N ILE A 80 19.31 9.72 -1.27
CA ILE A 80 18.52 8.50 -1.08
C ILE A 80 17.03 8.85 -1.16
N PRO A 81 16.25 8.14 -2.00
CA PRO A 81 14.81 8.27 -2.04
C PRO A 81 14.15 8.27 -0.66
N LEU A 82 13.21 9.19 -0.46
CA LEU A 82 12.32 9.25 0.71
C LEU A 82 13.03 9.55 2.05
N THR A 83 14.29 10.00 2.07
CA THR A 83 15.02 10.28 3.32
C THR A 83 15.09 11.76 3.70
N GLY A 84 14.68 12.69 2.82
CA GLY A 84 14.58 14.13 3.13
C GLY A 84 13.20 14.57 3.60
N TYR A 85 12.90 15.86 3.41
CA TYR A 85 11.56 16.40 3.70
C TYR A 85 10.52 15.83 2.73
N VAL A 86 9.42 15.36 3.30
CA VAL A 86 8.24 14.89 2.56
C VAL A 86 7.03 15.62 3.14
N GLY A 87 6.34 16.38 2.30
CA GLY A 87 5.16 17.16 2.70
C GLY A 87 4.57 17.85 1.48
N GLN A 88 3.46 18.58 1.66
CA GLN A 88 2.75 19.26 0.57
C GLN A 88 2.27 18.31 -0.53
N ILE A 89 2.01 17.04 -0.19
CA ILE A 89 1.43 16.07 -1.10
C ILE A 89 -0.09 16.26 -1.08
N PRO A 90 -0.75 16.65 -2.18
CA PRO A 90 -2.18 16.93 -2.17
C PRO A 90 -3.03 15.74 -1.69
N LYS A 91 -2.58 14.51 -1.98
CA LYS A 91 -3.23 13.25 -1.54
C LYS A 91 -2.98 12.92 -0.05
N LEU A 92 -2.02 13.57 0.60
CA LEU A 92 -1.67 13.39 2.02
C LEU A 92 -1.55 14.75 2.72
N PRO A 93 -2.65 15.54 2.77
CA PRO A 93 -2.60 16.94 3.22
C PRO A 93 -2.31 17.09 4.73
N LEU A 94 -2.41 16.00 5.49
CA LEU A 94 -2.14 15.98 6.93
C LEU A 94 -0.69 15.68 7.27
N HIS A 95 0.10 15.15 6.32
CA HIS A 95 1.41 14.57 6.59
C HIS A 95 2.57 15.52 6.27
N GLU A 96 3.51 15.59 7.20
CA GLU A 96 4.87 16.02 6.94
C GLU A 96 5.87 15.08 7.61
N SER A 97 7.05 14.91 7.01
CA SER A 97 8.19 14.25 7.64
C SER A 97 9.52 14.88 7.24
N MET A 98 10.51 14.72 8.09
CA MET A 98 11.90 15.09 7.85
C MET A 98 12.78 13.93 8.29
N GLY A 99 13.60 13.41 7.37
CA GLY A 99 14.62 12.45 7.74
C GLY A 99 15.95 13.10 8.07
N ILE A 100 16.71 12.40 8.90
CA ILE A 100 18.08 12.68 9.29
C ILE A 100 18.86 11.40 9.01
N ASP A 101 19.59 11.40 7.91
CA ASP A 101 20.35 10.24 7.48
C ASP A 101 21.61 10.04 8.33
N ASN A 102 21.99 8.77 8.52
CA ASN A 102 23.11 8.38 9.38
C ASN A 102 23.08 9.07 10.76
N VAL A 103 21.90 9.11 11.38
CA VAL A 103 21.64 9.86 12.63
C VAL A 103 22.50 9.41 13.82
N THR A 104 23.12 8.24 13.74
CA THR A 104 24.06 7.71 14.75
C THR A 104 25.48 8.24 14.56
N SER A 105 25.74 9.04 13.53
CA SER A 105 26.99 9.79 13.34
C SER A 105 26.82 11.24 13.81
N LEU A 106 27.60 11.64 14.81
CA LEU A 106 27.52 13.00 15.36
C LEU A 106 27.75 14.07 14.28
N GLN A 107 28.68 13.83 13.35
CA GLN A 107 28.97 14.74 12.25
C GLN A 107 27.79 14.87 11.28
N ALA A 108 27.17 13.76 10.89
CA ALA A 108 26.02 13.77 9.99
C ALA A 108 24.82 14.44 10.64
N THR A 109 24.62 14.19 11.94
CA THR A 109 23.54 14.80 12.70
C THR A 109 23.79 16.31 12.84
N GLN A 110 24.99 16.74 13.25
CA GLN A 110 25.34 18.18 13.36
C GLN A 110 25.19 18.96 12.04
N ALA A 111 25.36 18.30 10.89
CA ALA A 111 25.13 18.93 9.59
C ALA A 111 23.65 19.27 9.33
N PHE A 112 22.71 18.67 10.07
CA PHE A 112 21.27 18.88 9.88
C PHE A 112 20.75 20.16 10.58
N THR A 113 21.10 20.41 11.85
CA THR A 113 20.78 21.65 12.60
C THR A 113 21.59 21.77 13.92
N ASN A 114 21.65 22.97 14.50
CA ASN A 114 22.38 23.24 15.75
C ASN A 114 21.65 22.74 17.02
N LEU A 115 20.42 22.25 16.93
CA LEU A 115 19.54 21.86 18.04
C LEU A 115 19.56 20.34 18.35
N ILE A 116 20.69 19.65 18.14
CA ILE A 116 20.69 18.22 17.82
C ILE A 116 21.26 17.27 18.85
N GLU A 117 21.93 17.73 19.91
CA GLU A 117 22.55 16.82 20.88
C GLU A 117 21.54 15.80 21.44
N TYR A 118 20.31 16.24 21.73
CA TYR A 118 19.20 15.37 22.14
C TYR A 118 18.75 14.38 21.05
N VAL A 119 18.72 14.80 19.79
CA VAL A 119 18.31 13.95 18.66
C VAL A 119 19.34 12.84 18.44
N TYR A 120 20.63 13.19 18.50
CA TYR A 120 21.74 12.26 18.40
C TYR A 120 21.73 11.25 19.56
N GLU A 121 21.61 11.73 20.80
CA GLU A 121 21.56 10.87 21.98
C GLU A 121 20.36 9.92 21.93
N TYR A 122 19.18 10.43 21.57
CA TYR A 122 17.99 9.60 21.37
C TYR A 122 18.21 8.53 20.30
N ALA A 123 18.75 8.92 19.15
CA ALA A 123 18.97 8.02 18.03
C ALA A 123 19.95 6.89 18.39
N LYS A 124 20.98 7.20 19.19
CA LYS A 124 21.92 6.18 19.71
C LYS A 124 21.22 5.17 20.62
N LEU A 125 20.39 5.63 21.56
CA LEU A 125 19.68 4.70 22.46
C LEU A 125 18.60 3.90 21.71
N ALA A 126 17.95 4.52 20.72
CA ALA A 126 16.97 3.84 19.88
C ALA A 126 17.64 2.81 18.94
N SER A 127 18.87 3.07 18.45
CA SER A 127 19.62 2.10 17.66
C SER A 127 20.16 0.94 18.51
N GLU A 128 20.55 1.18 19.77
CA GLU A 128 20.87 0.11 20.72
C GLU A 128 19.67 -0.81 20.97
N LEU A 129 18.46 -0.24 21.06
CA LEU A 129 17.22 -1.00 21.16
C LEU A 129 16.95 -1.82 19.88
N ASP A 130 17.13 -1.23 18.69
CA ASP A 130 17.00 -1.94 17.41
C ASP A 130 18.01 -3.10 17.29
N GLN A 131 19.27 -2.86 17.62
CA GLN A 131 20.32 -3.88 17.66
C GLN A 131 19.95 -5.04 18.60
N MET A 132 19.35 -4.74 19.75
CA MET A 132 18.86 -5.77 20.66
C MET A 132 17.75 -6.62 20.04
N VAL A 133 16.78 -5.99 19.35
CA VAL A 133 15.72 -6.69 18.60
C VAL A 133 16.31 -7.53 17.46
N ALA A 134 17.21 -6.96 16.65
CA ALA A 134 17.88 -7.67 15.57
C ALA A 134 18.66 -8.88 16.11
N ARG A 135 19.40 -8.74 17.19
CA ARG A 135 20.12 -9.86 17.82
C ARG A 135 19.17 -10.97 18.24
N MET A 136 18.04 -10.62 18.86
CA MET A 136 17.01 -11.58 19.24
C MET A 136 16.46 -12.33 18.03
N ILE A 137 16.24 -11.66 16.90
CA ILE A 137 15.82 -12.27 15.64
C ILE A 137 16.86 -13.29 15.16
N PHE A 138 18.13 -12.90 15.03
CA PHE A 138 19.18 -13.78 14.51
C PHE A 138 19.38 -15.00 15.41
N GLU A 139 19.44 -14.82 16.73
CA GLU A 139 19.57 -15.93 17.68
C GLU A 139 18.32 -16.84 17.70
N SER A 140 17.11 -16.28 17.50
CA SER A 140 15.87 -17.08 17.48
C SER A 140 15.79 -18.07 16.31
N TYR A 141 16.52 -17.79 15.22
CA TYR A 141 16.63 -18.63 14.03
C TYR A 141 17.90 -19.48 14.02
N GLY A 142 18.77 -19.39 15.03
CA GLY A 142 20.04 -20.12 15.07
C GLY A 142 21.06 -19.66 14.03
N VAL A 143 20.96 -18.39 13.61
CA VAL A 143 21.81 -17.77 12.58
C VAL A 143 22.65 -16.63 13.14
N GLU A 144 23.00 -16.71 14.43
CA GLU A 144 23.75 -15.67 15.15
C GLU A 144 25.10 -15.30 14.51
N LYS A 145 25.70 -16.23 13.75
CA LYS A 145 26.97 -15.99 13.03
C LYS A 145 26.90 -14.85 12.02
N TYR A 146 25.71 -14.47 11.55
CA TYR A 146 25.52 -13.36 10.60
C TYR A 146 25.27 -12.00 11.28
N TYR A 147 25.06 -11.97 12.60
CA TYR A 147 24.64 -10.76 13.31
C TYR A 147 25.70 -9.66 13.32
N ASP A 148 26.97 -10.01 13.50
CA ASP A 148 28.06 -9.01 13.54
C ASP A 148 28.20 -8.32 12.17
N SER A 149 28.18 -9.10 11.08
CA SER A 149 28.23 -8.56 9.70
C SER A 149 27.00 -7.69 9.37
N TYR A 150 25.81 -8.09 9.84
CA TYR A 150 24.61 -7.27 9.73
C TYR A 150 24.80 -5.92 10.45
N THR A 151 25.29 -5.95 11.69
CA THR A 151 25.49 -4.76 12.52
C THR A 151 26.50 -3.80 11.90
N GLU A 152 27.62 -4.31 11.38
CA GLU A 152 28.64 -3.52 10.67
C GLU A 152 28.10 -2.86 9.39
N SER A 153 27.12 -3.49 8.75
CA SER A 153 26.50 -3.02 7.52
C SER A 153 25.16 -2.30 7.75
N THR A 154 24.82 -1.95 8.99
CA THR A 154 23.55 -1.26 9.30
C THR A 154 23.75 0.24 9.39
N SER A 155 22.91 0.99 8.67
CA SER A 155 22.79 2.45 8.79
C SER A 155 21.39 2.83 9.26
N TYR A 156 21.31 3.90 10.04
CA TYR A 156 20.06 4.35 10.64
C TYR A 156 19.61 5.69 10.06
N LEU A 157 18.35 5.70 9.62
CA LEU A 157 17.61 6.90 9.25
C LEU A 157 16.59 7.20 10.34
N LEU A 158 16.70 8.36 11.00
CA LEU A 158 15.62 8.83 11.87
C LEU A 158 14.70 9.73 11.06
N LYS A 159 13.41 9.41 11.00
CA LYS A 159 12.39 10.35 10.55
C LYS A 159 11.64 10.93 11.72
N LEU A 160 11.55 12.25 11.74
CA LEU A 160 10.56 12.99 12.50
C LEU A 160 9.31 13.08 11.62
N LEU A 161 8.14 12.79 12.18
CA LEU A 161 6.87 12.80 11.45
C LEU A 161 5.83 13.62 12.20
N LYS A 162 5.07 14.42 11.46
CA LYS A 162 3.91 15.18 11.93
C LYS A 162 2.69 14.78 11.11
N ASN A 163 1.62 14.41 11.79
CA ASN A 163 0.30 14.30 11.21
C ASN A 163 -0.61 15.31 11.92
N ARG A 164 -0.98 16.38 11.22
CA ARG A 164 -1.87 17.40 11.79
C ARG A 164 -3.31 16.90 11.88
N VAL A 165 -4.09 17.52 12.75
CA VAL A 165 -5.54 17.30 12.76
C VAL A 165 -6.17 17.74 11.43
N PRO A 166 -7.16 16.99 10.90
CA PRO A 166 -7.92 17.42 9.74
C PRO A 166 -8.72 18.69 10.05
N LYS A 167 -8.81 19.59 9.07
CA LYS A 167 -9.57 20.85 9.15
C LYS A 167 -10.78 20.79 8.22
N GLY A 168 -11.94 21.22 8.70
CA GLY A 168 -13.17 21.21 7.89
C GLY A 168 -13.52 19.80 7.42
N ASP A 169 -13.70 19.64 6.11
CA ASP A 169 -14.08 18.37 5.45
C ASP A 169 -12.87 17.58 4.89
N GLU A 170 -11.65 17.86 5.35
CA GLU A 170 -10.47 17.09 4.95
C GLU A 170 -10.57 15.62 5.37
N PRO A 171 -10.09 14.68 4.53
CA PRO A 171 -10.02 13.27 4.92
C PRO A 171 -9.09 13.11 6.12
N ASN A 172 -9.45 12.22 7.03
CA ASN A 172 -8.65 11.91 8.22
C ASN A 172 -7.45 10.99 7.94
N LEU A 173 -7.07 10.79 6.67
CA LEU A 173 -5.93 9.96 6.30
C LEU A 173 -4.62 10.67 6.65
N GLY A 174 -3.96 10.21 7.71
CA GLY A 174 -2.66 10.71 8.14
C GLY A 174 -1.52 10.22 7.25
N PHE A 175 -1.53 8.95 6.86
CA PHE A 175 -0.56 8.38 5.92
C PHE A 175 -1.15 7.14 5.24
N ILE A 176 -0.81 6.94 3.97
CA ILE A 176 -1.34 5.83 3.15
C ILE A 176 -0.94 4.47 3.73
N THR A 177 -1.70 3.43 3.36
CA THR A 177 -1.31 2.04 3.63
C THR A 177 -0.03 1.70 2.87
N HIS A 178 0.95 1.15 3.57
CA HIS A 178 2.25 0.77 3.03
C HIS A 178 2.92 -0.29 3.91
N THR A 179 4.00 -0.88 3.41
CA THR A 179 4.99 -1.62 4.21
C THR A 179 6.30 -0.82 4.30
N ASP A 180 7.04 -1.01 5.38
CA ASP A 180 8.37 -0.42 5.53
C ASP A 180 9.37 -1.13 4.63
N LYS A 181 10.35 -0.38 4.11
CA LYS A 181 11.38 -0.90 3.18
C LYS A 181 12.71 -1.23 3.86
N SER A 182 12.80 -0.88 5.14
CA SER A 182 13.91 -1.15 6.04
C SER A 182 14.00 -2.64 6.38
N PHE A 183 15.03 -3.02 7.14
CA PHE A 183 15.09 -4.31 7.82
C PHE A 183 14.14 -4.30 9.02
N THR A 184 14.37 -3.39 9.96
CA THR A 184 13.51 -3.15 11.12
C THR A 184 13.21 -1.66 11.26
N THR A 185 12.13 -1.34 11.97
CA THR A 185 11.76 0.03 12.31
C THR A 185 11.32 0.11 13.76
N ILE A 186 11.93 1.03 14.51
CA ILE A 186 11.54 1.37 15.88
C ILE A 186 10.72 2.66 15.82
N LEU A 187 9.42 2.52 16.05
CA LEU A 187 8.47 3.63 16.05
C LEU A 187 8.14 4.05 17.48
N HIS A 188 8.16 5.36 17.69
CA HIS A 188 7.72 6.01 18.91
C HIS A 188 6.76 7.15 18.57
N GLN A 189 5.72 7.36 19.36
CA GLN A 189 4.77 8.45 19.16
C GLN A 189 4.43 9.16 20.47
N ASN A 190 3.87 10.36 20.35
CA ASN A 190 3.16 10.99 21.46
C ASN A 190 1.88 10.19 21.80
N GLN A 191 1.20 10.58 22.88
CA GLN A 191 -0.03 9.92 23.36
C GLN A 191 -1.27 10.21 22.47
N VAL A 192 -1.09 10.23 21.15
CA VAL A 192 -2.13 10.44 20.14
C VAL A 192 -2.19 9.22 19.24
N ASP A 193 -3.28 8.47 19.37
CA ASP A 193 -3.53 7.28 18.56
C ASP A 193 -3.68 7.62 17.07
N GLY A 194 -3.35 6.64 16.23
CA GLY A 194 -3.61 6.75 14.80
C GLY A 194 -2.98 5.65 13.96
N LEU A 195 -2.00 4.92 14.47
CA LEU A 195 -1.41 3.79 13.77
C LEU A 195 -2.38 2.60 13.69
N GLU A 196 -2.64 2.14 12.47
CA GLU A 196 -3.39 0.92 12.21
C GLU A 196 -2.51 -0.09 11.47
N VAL A 197 -2.49 -1.34 11.94
CA VAL A 197 -1.75 -2.45 11.33
C VAL A 197 -2.72 -3.51 10.84
N ASP A 198 -2.50 -4.03 9.63
CA ASP A 198 -3.29 -5.14 9.10
C ASP A 198 -2.73 -6.49 9.60
N THR A 199 -3.63 -7.38 9.97
CA THR A 199 -3.33 -8.78 10.32
C THR A 199 -3.32 -9.66 9.07
N LYS A 200 -2.74 -10.86 9.17
CA LYS A 200 -2.79 -11.91 8.11
C LYS A 200 -4.19 -12.13 7.55
N ASP A 201 -5.21 -12.09 8.41
CA ASP A 201 -6.61 -12.33 8.04
C ASP A 201 -7.32 -11.09 7.45
N GLY A 202 -6.59 -10.00 7.23
CA GLY A 202 -7.11 -8.74 6.70
C GLY A 202 -7.90 -7.89 7.72
N ASN A 203 -7.90 -8.26 9.00
CA ASN A 203 -8.43 -7.39 10.07
C ASN A 203 -7.44 -6.26 10.39
N LYS A 204 -7.95 -5.14 10.91
CA LYS A 204 -7.14 -4.00 11.37
C LYS A 204 -7.00 -3.98 12.88
N ILE A 205 -5.79 -3.79 13.37
CA ILE A 205 -5.46 -3.54 14.76
C ILE A 205 -5.13 -2.07 14.92
N ASN A 206 -5.90 -1.36 15.75
CA ASN A 206 -5.52 -0.05 16.25
C ASN A 206 -4.42 -0.24 17.29
N VAL A 207 -3.24 0.33 17.05
CA VAL A 207 -2.11 0.15 17.97
C VAL A 207 -2.26 1.12 19.13
N GLU A 208 -2.56 0.58 20.30
CA GLU A 208 -2.52 1.31 21.57
C GLU A 208 -1.06 1.45 22.00
N PHE A 209 -0.59 2.67 22.29
CA PHE A 209 0.77 2.91 22.78
C PHE A 209 0.79 3.10 24.31
N PRO A 210 1.19 2.10 25.11
CA PRO A 210 1.47 2.30 26.52
C PRO A 210 2.51 3.41 26.75
N PRO A 211 2.50 4.09 27.91
CA PRO A 211 3.59 4.99 28.28
C PRO A 211 4.95 4.28 28.23
N SER A 212 5.98 4.99 27.75
CA SER A 212 7.35 4.47 27.62
C SER A 212 7.44 3.17 26.81
N SER A 213 6.66 3.09 25.73
CA SER A 213 6.67 1.97 24.79
C SER A 213 7.01 2.41 23.38
N PHE A 214 7.49 1.44 22.62
CA PHE A 214 7.86 1.54 21.23
C PHE A 214 7.13 0.45 20.46
N VAL A 215 7.05 0.59 19.15
CA VAL A 215 6.61 -0.48 18.26
C VAL A 215 7.78 -0.87 17.38
N ALA A 216 8.15 -2.14 17.41
CA ALA A 216 9.09 -2.70 16.45
C ALA A 216 8.29 -3.27 15.27
N VAL A 217 8.65 -2.87 14.05
CA VAL A 217 8.01 -3.29 12.80
C VAL A 217 9.05 -3.95 11.90
N ALA A 218 8.71 -5.10 11.31
CA ALA A 218 9.50 -5.73 10.26
C ALA A 218 9.26 -5.05 8.91
N GLY A 219 10.34 -4.67 8.22
CA GLY A 219 10.25 -4.18 6.85
C GLY A 219 10.44 -5.28 5.82
N ASP A 220 10.23 -4.93 4.55
CA ASP A 220 10.35 -5.82 3.39
C ASP A 220 11.72 -6.51 3.33
N ALA A 221 12.78 -5.83 3.78
CA ALA A 221 14.12 -6.40 3.74
C ALA A 221 14.31 -7.54 4.74
N LEU A 222 13.67 -7.44 5.93
CA LEU A 222 13.66 -8.53 6.91
C LEU A 222 12.76 -9.68 6.47
N MET A 223 11.59 -9.38 5.87
CA MET A 223 10.73 -10.40 5.27
C MET A 223 11.51 -11.22 4.23
N ALA A 224 12.18 -10.54 3.28
CA ALA A 224 12.99 -11.18 2.27
C ALA A 224 14.17 -11.97 2.87
N TRP A 225 14.90 -11.38 3.81
CA TRP A 225 16.02 -12.05 4.51
C TRP A 225 15.58 -13.32 5.25
N SER A 226 14.39 -13.30 5.87
CA SER A 226 13.82 -14.46 6.59
C SER A 226 13.21 -15.53 5.67
N ASN A 227 13.21 -15.29 4.36
CA ASN A 227 12.57 -16.12 3.34
C ASN A 227 11.05 -16.29 3.59
N ASP A 228 10.35 -15.16 3.75
CA ASP A 228 8.90 -15.08 4.02
C ASP A 228 8.40 -15.66 5.35
N ARG A 229 9.31 -16.04 6.26
CA ARG A 229 8.91 -16.47 7.62
C ARG A 229 8.38 -15.32 8.46
N ILE A 230 9.07 -14.17 8.44
CA ILE A 230 8.60 -12.92 9.04
C ILE A 230 7.79 -12.14 8.02
N ILE A 231 6.67 -11.58 8.45
CA ILE A 231 5.84 -10.73 7.59
C ILE A 231 6.27 -9.27 7.71
N SER A 232 6.32 -8.57 6.59
CA SER A 232 6.26 -7.11 6.62
C SER A 232 4.80 -6.65 6.64
N PRO A 233 4.30 -6.08 7.74
CA PRO A 233 2.89 -5.81 7.87
C PRO A 233 2.51 -4.51 7.16
N THR A 234 1.40 -4.53 6.43
CA THR A 234 0.81 -3.30 5.91
C THR A 234 0.25 -2.48 7.06
N HIS A 235 0.55 -1.18 7.06
CA HIS A 235 0.10 -0.28 8.10
C HIS A 235 -0.16 1.12 7.53
N ARG A 236 -0.99 1.90 8.24
CA ARG A 236 -1.40 3.25 7.85
C ARG A 236 -1.59 4.13 9.07
N VAL A 237 -1.78 5.44 8.85
CA VAL A 237 -2.12 6.38 9.92
C VAL A 237 -3.48 7.02 9.64
N ILE A 238 -4.39 6.96 10.62
CA ILE A 238 -5.70 7.61 10.61
C ILE A 238 -5.79 8.61 11.78
N MET A 239 -6.12 9.85 11.47
CA MET A 239 -6.14 10.97 12.40
C MET A 239 -7.53 11.18 13.01
N ASN A 240 -7.75 10.61 14.20
CA ASN A 240 -9.00 10.78 14.96
C ASN A 240 -8.85 11.69 16.19
N GLY A 241 -7.63 12.11 16.51
CA GLY A 241 -7.31 12.95 17.66
C GLY A 241 -7.74 14.41 17.49
N LYS A 242 -7.73 15.16 18.60
CA LYS A 242 -8.01 16.60 18.65
C LYS A 242 -6.75 17.47 18.60
N ILE A 243 -5.58 16.84 18.67
CA ILE A 243 -4.28 17.50 18.63
C ILE A 243 -3.39 16.80 17.61
N ASP A 244 -2.38 17.52 17.12
CA ASP A 244 -1.42 17.00 16.16
C ASP A 244 -0.67 15.78 16.74
N ARG A 245 -0.53 14.73 15.91
CA ARG A 245 0.25 13.55 16.23
C ARG A 245 1.69 13.76 15.78
N TYR A 246 2.62 13.52 16.69
CA TYR A 246 4.04 13.54 16.41
C TYR A 246 4.58 12.13 16.65
N SER A 247 5.39 11.64 15.72
CA SER A 247 6.09 10.38 15.87
C SER A 247 7.53 10.45 15.37
N MET A 248 8.35 9.53 15.87
CA MET A 248 9.74 9.34 15.49
C MET A 248 9.87 7.89 15.01
N ALA A 249 10.37 7.68 13.81
CA ALA A 249 10.61 6.36 13.26
C ALA A 249 12.09 6.20 12.94
N LEU A 250 12.76 5.29 13.65
CA LEU A 250 14.14 4.92 13.37
C LEU A 250 14.14 3.68 12.46
N PHE A 251 14.59 3.86 11.22
CA PHE A 251 14.66 2.81 10.22
C PHE A 251 16.09 2.26 10.15
N ALA A 252 16.24 0.94 10.26
CA ALA A 252 17.50 0.25 10.02
C ALA A 252 17.58 -0.21 8.56
N PHE A 253 18.58 0.26 7.82
CA PHE A 253 18.84 -0.16 6.44
C PHE A 253 20.19 -0.88 6.37
N ASN A 254 20.23 -1.98 5.62
CA ASN A 254 21.49 -2.63 5.30
C ASN A 254 22.17 -1.91 4.13
N THR A 255 23.43 -1.52 4.27
CA THR A 255 24.24 -0.84 3.24
C THR A 255 25.05 -1.81 2.39
N GLY A 256 25.03 -3.10 2.72
CA GLY A 256 25.65 -4.17 1.97
C GLY A 256 24.63 -4.97 1.13
N ILE A 257 25.02 -6.19 0.76
CA ILE A 257 24.15 -7.14 0.07
C ILE A 257 23.49 -8.04 1.11
N LEU A 258 22.16 -7.98 1.18
CA LEU A 258 21.37 -8.93 1.95
C LEU A 258 21.18 -10.21 1.16
N SER A 259 21.28 -11.34 1.84
CA SER A 259 20.99 -12.67 1.30
C SER A 259 20.26 -13.49 2.35
N VAL A 260 19.42 -14.43 1.89
CA VAL A 260 18.76 -15.40 2.77
C VAL A 260 19.85 -16.31 3.36
N PRO A 261 19.95 -16.45 4.70
CA PRO A 261 20.83 -17.43 5.32
C PRO A 261 20.53 -18.84 4.82
N GLU A 262 21.56 -19.66 4.60
CA GLU A 262 21.39 -21.02 4.08
C GLU A 262 20.55 -21.90 5.02
N GLU A 263 20.65 -21.66 6.34
CA GLU A 263 19.86 -22.33 7.37
C GLU A 263 18.36 -22.01 7.30
N LEU A 264 17.99 -20.95 6.59
CA LEU A 264 16.61 -20.54 6.34
C LEU A 264 16.09 -21.07 5.00
N VAL A 265 16.80 -21.99 4.36
CA VAL A 265 16.35 -22.66 3.12
C VAL A 265 16.19 -24.16 3.39
N ASP A 266 14.96 -24.64 3.25
CA ASP A 266 14.60 -26.04 3.49
C ASP A 266 13.50 -26.49 2.51
N GLU A 267 13.02 -27.73 2.63
CA GLU A 267 11.97 -28.28 1.75
C GLU A 267 10.62 -27.55 1.90
N GLU A 268 10.33 -27.00 3.09
CA GLU A 268 9.10 -26.23 3.35
C GLU A 268 9.24 -24.77 2.90
N HIS A 269 10.46 -24.23 2.91
CA HIS A 269 10.80 -22.86 2.54
C HIS A 269 11.94 -22.85 1.50
N PRO A 270 11.67 -23.16 0.23
CA PRO A 270 12.66 -23.05 -0.84
C PRO A 270 13.13 -21.61 -1.00
N LEU A 271 14.33 -21.40 -1.55
CA LEU A 271 14.91 -20.06 -1.71
C LEU A 271 14.05 -19.18 -2.65
N MET A 272 13.41 -18.15 -2.08
CA MET A 272 12.51 -17.25 -2.83
C MET A 272 13.22 -15.98 -3.33
N TYR A 273 14.27 -15.54 -2.64
CA TYR A 273 14.89 -14.24 -2.85
C TYR A 273 16.34 -14.37 -3.32
N LYS A 274 16.70 -13.65 -4.38
CA LYS A 274 18.10 -13.47 -4.79
C LYS A 274 18.78 -12.47 -3.85
N PRO A 275 20.12 -12.52 -3.67
CA PRO A 275 20.85 -11.49 -2.95
C PRO A 275 20.57 -10.10 -3.53
N PHE A 276 20.35 -9.10 -2.67
CA PHE A 276 19.93 -7.75 -3.08
C PHE A 276 20.53 -6.64 -2.21
N ASP A 277 20.65 -5.45 -2.79
CA ASP A 277 21.01 -4.21 -2.08
C ASP A 277 19.74 -3.57 -1.49
N ASN A 278 19.69 -3.40 -0.17
CA ASN A 278 18.52 -2.82 0.50
C ASN A 278 18.33 -1.33 0.18
N ILE A 279 19.40 -0.55 0.02
CA ILE A 279 19.31 0.83 -0.46
C ILE A 279 18.95 0.85 -1.96
N GLY A 280 19.46 -0.11 -2.72
CA GLY A 280 19.08 -0.38 -4.10
C GLY A 280 17.59 -0.62 -4.28
N LEU A 281 16.95 -1.34 -3.34
CA LEU A 281 15.50 -1.55 -3.31
C LEU A 281 14.74 -0.21 -3.24
N LEU A 282 15.17 0.74 -2.41
CA LEU A 282 14.55 2.08 -2.32
C LEU A 282 14.64 2.84 -3.65
N ARG A 283 15.77 2.70 -4.36
CA ARG A 283 15.97 3.30 -5.68
C ARG A 283 15.10 2.64 -6.73
N PHE A 284 15.04 1.31 -6.71
CA PHE A 284 14.20 0.52 -7.61
C PHE A 284 12.73 0.93 -7.50
N TYR A 285 12.18 1.10 -6.30
CA TYR A 285 10.79 1.57 -6.11
C TYR A 285 10.50 2.96 -6.70
N ARG A 286 11.53 3.74 -7.04
CA ARG A 286 11.38 5.03 -7.74
C ARG A 286 11.62 4.96 -9.25
N THR A 287 12.15 3.86 -9.79
CA THR A 287 12.29 3.71 -11.24
C THR A 287 10.95 3.40 -11.89
N ASP A 288 10.87 3.57 -13.20
CA ASP A 288 9.72 3.13 -14.00
C ASP A 288 9.71 1.61 -14.23
N GLU A 289 10.82 0.93 -13.91
CA GLU A 289 10.97 -0.53 -14.00
C GLU A 289 10.32 -1.26 -12.82
N ALA A 290 10.12 -0.59 -11.68
CA ALA A 290 9.33 -1.17 -10.60
C ALA A 290 7.88 -1.37 -11.07
N PRO A 291 7.27 -2.55 -10.88
CA PRO A 291 5.87 -2.78 -11.20
C PRO A 291 4.99 -1.83 -10.38
N LYS A 292 4.63 -0.68 -10.97
CA LYS A 292 3.67 0.26 -10.40
C LYS A 292 2.29 -0.28 -10.70
N ILE A 293 1.79 -1.17 -9.86
CA ILE A 293 0.34 -1.44 -9.82
C ILE A 293 -0.26 -0.20 -9.17
N PRO A 294 -1.01 0.64 -9.89
CA PRO A 294 -1.62 1.80 -9.26
C PRO A 294 -2.69 1.31 -8.28
N ILE A 295 -2.59 1.72 -7.02
CA ILE A 295 -3.53 1.36 -5.96
C ILE A 295 -4.44 2.55 -5.66
N VAL A 296 -5.74 2.34 -5.75
CA VAL A 296 -6.78 3.31 -5.39
C VAL A 296 -7.45 2.87 -4.09
N TYR A 297 -7.35 3.70 -3.05
CA TYR A 297 -7.98 3.44 -1.77
C TYR A 297 -9.40 4.01 -1.75
N LEU A 298 -10.39 3.15 -1.56
CA LEU A 298 -11.79 3.56 -1.48
C LEU A 298 -12.36 3.32 -0.08
N SER A 299 -13.09 4.30 0.43
CA SER A 299 -13.91 4.21 1.64
C SER A 299 -15.38 4.51 1.34
N ARG A 300 -16.27 4.32 2.32
CA ARG A 300 -17.68 4.75 2.18
C ARG A 300 -17.83 6.23 1.86
N GLU A 301 -16.90 7.07 2.31
CA GLU A 301 -16.94 8.52 2.06
C GLU A 301 -16.47 8.86 0.65
N ASN A 302 -15.49 8.11 0.12
CA ASN A 302 -15.05 8.20 -1.28
C ASN A 302 -16.11 7.72 -2.27
N LEU A 303 -17.27 7.23 -1.82
CA LEU A 303 -18.37 6.77 -2.68
C LEU A 303 -19.60 7.67 -2.65
N LYS A 304 -19.55 8.80 -1.92
CA LYS A 304 -20.65 9.78 -1.82
C LYS A 304 -20.53 10.80 -2.97
N PRO A 305 -21.42 10.79 -3.98
CA PRO A 305 -21.29 11.71 -5.10
C PRO A 305 -21.37 13.18 -4.67
N GLY A 306 -20.56 14.03 -5.31
CA GLY A 306 -20.55 15.48 -5.08
C GLY A 306 -19.66 15.97 -3.93
N THR A 307 -18.93 15.08 -3.25
CA THR A 307 -17.92 15.46 -2.25
C THR A 307 -16.55 15.68 -2.89
N THR A 308 -15.65 16.38 -2.18
CA THR A 308 -14.24 16.50 -2.58
C THR A 308 -13.53 15.14 -2.60
N SER A 309 -13.86 14.25 -1.65
CA SER A 309 -13.33 12.88 -1.58
C SER A 309 -13.76 12.01 -2.77
N TRP A 310 -14.94 12.26 -3.33
CA TRP A 310 -15.44 11.64 -4.56
C TRP A 310 -14.65 12.10 -5.78
N ALA A 311 -14.49 13.42 -5.95
CA ALA A 311 -13.72 13.98 -7.06
C ALA A 311 -12.26 13.48 -7.08
N SER A 312 -11.62 13.41 -5.91
CA SER A 312 -10.24 12.90 -5.77
C SER A 312 -10.13 11.44 -6.21
N ALA A 313 -11.02 10.56 -5.72
CA ALA A 313 -11.01 9.15 -6.09
C ALA A 313 -11.19 8.95 -7.60
N CYS A 314 -11.97 9.80 -8.25
CA CYS A 314 -12.25 9.68 -9.68
C CYS A 314 -11.09 10.15 -10.55
N ASN A 315 -10.35 11.17 -10.10
CA ASN A 315 -9.11 11.57 -10.74
C ASN A 315 -8.05 10.48 -10.62
N GLU A 316 -7.92 9.83 -9.46
CA GLU A 316 -6.98 8.72 -9.26
C GLU A 316 -7.31 7.52 -10.17
N ILE A 317 -8.57 7.13 -10.25
CA ILE A 317 -9.03 6.07 -11.15
C ILE A 317 -8.72 6.42 -12.60
N ARG A 318 -9.00 7.67 -13.01
CA ARG A 318 -8.74 8.14 -14.37
C ARG A 318 -7.26 8.09 -14.71
N GLU A 319 -6.40 8.67 -13.87
CA GLU A 319 -4.95 8.64 -14.04
C GLU A 319 -4.45 7.20 -14.15
N ALA A 320 -4.94 6.31 -13.29
CA ALA A 320 -4.55 4.91 -13.32
C ALA A 320 -5.01 4.18 -14.58
N LEU A 321 -6.22 4.44 -15.08
CA LEU A 321 -6.75 3.81 -16.29
C LEU A 321 -6.12 4.37 -17.57
N GLU A 322 -5.94 5.69 -17.67
CA GLU A 322 -5.26 6.32 -18.79
C GLU A 322 -3.80 5.87 -18.85
N GLU A 323 -3.13 5.73 -17.70
CA GLU A 323 -1.71 5.40 -17.67
C GLU A 323 -1.40 3.90 -17.71
N TYR A 324 -2.14 3.09 -16.97
CA TYR A 324 -1.85 1.66 -16.80
C TYR A 324 -2.92 0.76 -17.39
N SER A 325 -4.11 1.28 -17.70
CA SER A 325 -5.27 0.49 -18.19
C SER A 325 -5.80 -0.56 -17.20
N PHE A 326 -5.25 -0.59 -15.98
CA PHE A 326 -5.74 -1.35 -14.85
C PHE A 326 -5.31 -0.65 -13.56
N PHE A 327 -5.96 -1.00 -12.45
CA PHE A 327 -5.55 -0.58 -11.11
C PHE A 327 -6.06 -1.55 -10.05
N GLU A 328 -5.44 -1.52 -8.89
CA GLU A 328 -5.95 -2.23 -7.73
C GLU A 328 -6.83 -1.31 -6.89
N VAL A 329 -7.97 -1.83 -6.42
CA VAL A 329 -8.77 -1.14 -5.42
C VAL A 329 -8.58 -1.82 -4.08
N VAL A 330 -8.27 -1.03 -3.05
CA VAL A 330 -8.29 -1.48 -1.64
C VAL A 330 -9.48 -0.81 -0.94
N TYR A 331 -10.45 -1.61 -0.49
CA TYR A 331 -11.65 -1.09 0.19
C TYR A 331 -11.64 -1.40 1.69
N SER A 332 -11.90 -0.39 2.52
CA SER A 332 -11.66 -0.50 3.97
C SER A 332 -12.61 -1.42 4.76
N LYS A 333 -13.74 -1.90 4.21
CA LYS A 333 -14.62 -2.94 4.81
C LYS A 333 -15.57 -3.60 3.79
N PRO A 334 -15.23 -4.70 3.08
CA PRO A 334 -16.19 -5.36 2.21
C PRO A 334 -17.09 -6.28 3.04
N SER A 335 -18.26 -5.81 3.49
CA SER A 335 -19.26 -6.75 4.03
C SER A 335 -19.94 -7.52 2.90
N ARG A 336 -20.49 -8.70 3.19
CA ARG A 336 -21.30 -9.47 2.23
C ARG A 336 -22.54 -8.66 1.81
N GLU A 337 -23.12 -7.89 2.74
CA GLU A 337 -24.18 -6.93 2.39
C GLU A 337 -23.67 -5.87 1.41
N PHE A 338 -22.43 -5.38 1.50
CA PHE A 338 -21.90 -4.36 0.57
C PHE A 338 -21.72 -4.88 -0.87
N LEU A 339 -21.29 -6.12 -1.05
CA LEU A 339 -21.30 -6.73 -2.39
C LEU A 339 -22.73 -6.87 -2.90
N GLU A 340 -23.67 -7.25 -2.03
CA GLU A 340 -25.09 -7.26 -2.38
C GLU A 340 -25.68 -5.86 -2.55
N GLU A 341 -25.14 -4.81 -1.92
CA GLU A 341 -25.58 -3.41 -2.01
C GLU A 341 -25.05 -2.77 -3.29
N ILE A 342 -23.81 -3.06 -3.70
CA ILE A 342 -23.28 -2.75 -5.03
C ILE A 342 -24.11 -3.51 -6.08
N LEU A 343 -24.32 -4.81 -5.93
CA LEU A 343 -25.09 -5.62 -6.89
C LEU A 343 -26.57 -5.22 -6.92
N SER A 344 -27.17 -4.83 -5.79
CA SER A 344 -28.54 -4.33 -5.66
C SER A 344 -28.66 -2.94 -6.25
N SER A 345 -27.72 -2.03 -5.99
CA SER A 345 -27.69 -0.69 -6.59
C SER A 345 -27.52 -0.78 -8.12
N LEU A 346 -26.66 -1.68 -8.61
CA LEU A 346 -26.49 -2.01 -10.04
C LEU A 346 -27.73 -2.69 -10.65
N ARG A 347 -28.54 -3.42 -9.87
CA ARG A 347 -29.81 -4.02 -10.30
C ARG A 347 -30.98 -3.03 -10.23
N GLU A 348 -31.01 -2.12 -9.25
CA GLU A 348 -32.04 -1.10 -9.08
C GLU A 348 -31.89 0.02 -10.13
N LEU A 349 -30.65 0.30 -10.56
CA LEU A 349 -30.25 1.06 -11.76
C LEU A 349 -30.93 0.57 -13.05
N LYS A 350 -31.38 -0.70 -13.10
CA LYS A 350 -32.10 -1.31 -14.22
C LYS A 350 -33.61 -0.99 -14.24
N SER A 351 -34.17 -0.53 -13.12
CA SER A 351 -35.64 -0.48 -12.91
C SER A 351 -36.22 0.93 -12.77
N LYS A 352 -35.42 1.93 -12.39
CA LYS A 352 -35.87 3.32 -12.23
C LYS A 352 -34.85 4.25 -12.87
N GLN A 353 -35.26 5.00 -13.89
CA GLN A 353 -34.54 6.09 -14.55
C GLN A 353 -34.26 7.28 -13.59
N LYS A 354 -33.67 7.05 -12.42
CA LYS A 354 -33.21 8.07 -11.48
C LYS A 354 -31.88 7.64 -10.86
N MET A 355 -30.84 8.43 -11.16
CA MET A 355 -29.42 8.18 -10.87
C MET A 355 -29.06 8.24 -9.38
N CYS A 356 -28.06 7.42 -8.97
CA CYS A 356 -26.89 7.83 -8.15
C CYS A 356 -25.86 6.68 -7.98
N THR A 357 -24.56 7.05 -7.98
CA THR A 357 -23.30 6.31 -7.64
C THR A 357 -22.54 5.55 -8.76
N LEU A 358 -21.21 5.77 -8.75
CA LEU A 358 -20.15 5.46 -9.76
C LEU A 358 -20.24 6.10 -11.14
N SER A 359 -21.40 6.14 -11.81
CA SER A 359 -21.49 6.95 -13.03
C SER A 359 -21.43 8.45 -12.70
N SER A 360 -22.00 8.89 -11.58
CA SER A 360 -22.13 10.32 -11.22
C SER A 360 -20.81 11.09 -11.04
N ALA A 361 -19.66 10.41 -10.95
CA ALA A 361 -18.33 11.00 -10.86
C ALA A 361 -17.84 11.60 -12.15
N MET A 362 -17.92 10.79 -13.21
CA MET A 362 -17.55 11.22 -14.53
C MET A 362 -18.64 12.19 -15.10
N ALA A 363 -19.84 12.22 -14.50
CA ALA A 363 -20.96 13.14 -14.82
C ALA A 363 -20.78 14.58 -14.42
N ILE A 364 -20.01 14.83 -13.36
CA ILE A 364 -19.80 16.17 -12.83
C ILE A 364 -18.53 16.77 -13.46
N TRP A 365 -17.57 15.94 -13.90
CA TRP A 365 -16.44 16.35 -14.75
C TRP A 365 -16.93 17.00 -16.07
N ALA A 366 -17.96 16.44 -16.71
CA ALA A 366 -18.62 17.04 -17.88
C ALA A 366 -19.43 18.32 -17.56
N ARG A 367 -19.76 18.59 -16.28
CA ARG A 367 -20.46 19.81 -15.86
C ARG A 367 -19.52 20.96 -15.48
N SER A 368 -18.25 20.68 -15.20
CA SER A 368 -17.25 21.71 -14.85
C SER A 368 -16.56 22.36 -16.06
N GLN A 369 -16.78 21.85 -17.26
CA GLN A 369 -16.54 22.55 -18.53
C GLN A 369 -17.87 23.18 -18.93
N ALA A 370 -17.91 24.50 -19.11
CA ALA A 370 -19.16 25.23 -19.33
C ALA A 370 -19.85 24.75 -20.62
N SER A 371 -21.11 24.34 -20.46
CA SER A 371 -22.08 23.86 -21.47
C SER A 371 -21.86 22.45 -22.01
N LEU A 372 -22.68 21.47 -21.56
CA LEU A 372 -23.21 20.34 -22.35
C LEU A 372 -24.17 19.48 -21.49
N LYS A 373 -25.21 18.92 -22.12
CA LYS A 373 -26.45 18.40 -21.52
C LYS A 373 -26.64 16.88 -21.69
N ALA A 374 -25.60 16.11 -22.03
CA ALA A 374 -25.74 14.76 -22.62
C ALA A 374 -25.21 13.58 -21.79
N TRP A 375 -24.84 13.79 -20.52
CA TRP A 375 -24.15 12.79 -19.70
C TRP A 375 -25.11 12.03 -18.76
N GLU A 376 -25.93 11.10 -19.29
CA GLU A 376 -26.87 10.30 -18.46
C GLU A 376 -26.89 8.77 -18.72
N SER A 377 -26.09 8.22 -19.64
CA SER A 377 -25.86 6.77 -19.71
C SER A 377 -24.63 6.47 -20.57
N LYS A 378 -23.98 5.32 -20.34
CA LYS A 378 -22.92 4.68 -21.18
C LYS A 378 -21.47 4.88 -20.70
N SER A 379 -20.93 3.94 -19.90
CA SER A 379 -19.47 3.66 -19.80
C SER A 379 -19.18 2.30 -19.10
N THR A 380 -18.21 1.53 -19.62
CA THR A 380 -17.85 0.16 -19.15
C THR A 380 -16.59 0.17 -18.29
N ILE A 381 -16.61 -0.50 -17.13
CA ILE A 381 -15.44 -0.80 -16.27
C ILE A 381 -15.50 -2.29 -15.90
N TYR A 382 -14.38 -3.04 -15.94
CA TYR A 382 -14.34 -4.44 -15.50
C TYR A 382 -13.83 -4.52 -14.07
N LEU A 383 -14.54 -5.26 -13.21
CA LEU A 383 -14.18 -5.49 -11.82
C LEU A 383 -13.78 -6.96 -11.67
N LEU A 384 -12.49 -7.26 -11.63
CA LEU A 384 -12.03 -8.64 -11.44
C LEU A 384 -11.72 -8.88 -9.97
N LYS A 385 -12.64 -9.52 -9.24
CA LYS A 385 -12.44 -9.88 -7.84
C LYS A 385 -12.12 -11.36 -7.72
N LEU A 386 -10.87 -11.75 -7.46
CA LEU A 386 -10.54 -13.14 -7.16
C LEU A 386 -11.30 -13.60 -5.89
N LEU A 387 -12.30 -14.48 -6.01
CA LEU A 387 -13.01 -15.06 -4.88
C LEU A 387 -13.11 -16.59 -4.98
N LYS A 388 -12.93 -17.22 -3.81
CA LYS A 388 -13.03 -18.65 -3.51
C LYS A 388 -14.48 -19.14 -3.54
N TYR A 389 -14.73 -20.32 -4.11
CA TYR A 389 -15.87 -21.15 -3.73
C TYR A 389 -15.42 -22.60 -3.61
N GLY A 390 -15.33 -23.11 -2.38
CA GLY A 390 -15.05 -24.51 -2.09
C GLY A 390 -15.86 -24.94 -0.88
N ARG A 391 -16.77 -25.92 -1.07
CA ARG A 391 -17.44 -26.64 0.00
C ARG A 391 -16.44 -27.64 0.62
N SER A 392 -15.52 -27.17 1.44
CA SER A 392 -14.81 -28.01 2.41
C SER A 392 -14.10 -27.12 3.43
N LYS A 393 -13.91 -27.69 4.61
CA LYS A 393 -13.60 -27.04 5.89
C LYS A 393 -12.44 -26.03 5.82
N GLY A 394 -12.71 -24.80 6.27
CA GLY A 394 -11.88 -24.15 7.29
C GLY A 394 -10.63 -23.37 6.90
N GLU A 395 -9.97 -23.61 5.76
CA GLU A 395 -8.68 -22.94 5.47
C GLU A 395 -8.78 -21.99 4.27
N THR A 396 -8.64 -20.69 4.51
CA THR A 396 -8.73 -19.61 3.51
C THR A 396 -7.35 -19.07 3.16
N ASN A 397 -6.61 -19.76 2.31
CA ASN A 397 -5.40 -19.20 1.71
C ASN A 397 -5.40 -19.52 0.20
N ASN A 398 -5.46 -18.50 -0.65
CA ASN A 398 -5.32 -18.65 -2.11
C ASN A 398 -3.89 -18.28 -2.48
N HIS A 399 -2.94 -19.14 -2.13
CA HIS A 399 -1.50 -18.92 -2.34
C HIS A 399 -1.08 -19.15 -3.80
N VAL A 400 -1.92 -19.83 -4.58
CA VAL A 400 -1.71 -20.14 -6.01
C VAL A 400 -1.81 -18.87 -6.86
N ARG A 401 -0.65 -18.41 -7.34
CA ARG A 401 -0.50 -17.18 -8.14
C ARG A 401 -0.89 -17.46 -9.61
N GLY A 402 -0.95 -16.42 -10.44
CA GLY A 402 -1.03 -16.66 -11.89
C GLY A 402 -1.73 -15.63 -12.75
N LEU A 403 -2.38 -14.59 -12.20
CA LEU A 403 -2.84 -13.49 -13.04
C LEU A 403 -1.64 -12.64 -13.43
N GLU A 404 -1.42 -12.45 -14.72
CA GLU A 404 -0.43 -11.52 -15.25
C GLU A 404 -1.13 -10.47 -16.10
N ILE A 405 -0.68 -9.22 -15.98
CA ILE A 405 -1.20 -8.08 -16.72
C ILE A 405 -0.07 -7.53 -17.59
N LYS A 406 -0.40 -7.19 -18.84
CA LYS A 406 0.56 -6.60 -19.76
C LYS A 406 0.58 -5.09 -19.59
N THR A 407 1.76 -4.54 -19.35
CA THR A 407 2.00 -3.09 -19.29
C THR A 407 1.99 -2.48 -20.69
N LYS A 408 1.93 -1.13 -20.77
CA LYS A 408 1.94 -0.40 -22.05
C LYS A 408 3.20 -0.62 -22.88
N ASP A 409 4.35 -0.81 -22.25
CA ASP A 409 5.63 -1.13 -22.87
C ASP A 409 5.75 -2.61 -23.28
N GLY A 410 4.70 -3.41 -23.00
CA GLY A 410 4.56 -4.77 -23.49
C GLY A 410 5.10 -5.85 -22.55
N GLN A 411 5.56 -5.49 -21.35
CA GLN A 411 6.02 -6.43 -20.34
C GLN A 411 4.83 -7.11 -19.65
N TRP A 412 5.00 -8.37 -19.25
CA TRP A 412 4.03 -9.09 -18.42
C TRP A 412 4.44 -8.97 -16.96
N ILE A 413 3.59 -8.39 -16.14
CA ILE A 413 3.80 -8.28 -14.69
C ILE A 413 2.83 -9.20 -13.94
N PRO A 414 3.30 -9.94 -12.92
CA PRO A 414 2.42 -10.71 -12.07
C PRO A 414 1.57 -9.77 -11.21
N TYR A 415 0.26 -10.01 -11.15
CA TYR A 415 -0.64 -9.34 -10.22
C TYR A 415 -0.75 -10.16 -8.94
N GLN A 416 -0.32 -9.54 -7.84
CA GLN A 416 -0.52 -10.04 -6.49
C GLN A 416 -1.37 -9.01 -5.72
N PRO A 417 -2.53 -9.41 -5.18
CA PRO A 417 -3.34 -8.50 -4.37
C PRO A 417 -2.53 -7.96 -3.19
N SER A 418 -2.54 -6.65 -2.97
CA SER A 418 -1.87 -6.01 -1.82
C SER A 418 -2.57 -6.30 -0.49
N SER A 419 -3.80 -6.79 -0.50
CA SER A 419 -4.59 -7.11 0.69
C SER A 419 -5.65 -8.17 0.39
N PRO A 420 -6.10 -8.98 1.37
CA PRO A 420 -7.28 -9.85 1.22
C PRO A 420 -8.56 -9.10 0.82
N ALA A 421 -8.62 -7.78 1.08
CA ALA A 421 -9.76 -6.92 0.75
C ALA A 421 -9.63 -6.22 -0.62
N SER A 422 -8.56 -6.48 -1.38
CA SER A 422 -8.30 -5.80 -2.64
C SER A 422 -8.76 -6.60 -3.87
N PHE A 423 -8.92 -5.91 -4.99
CA PHE A 423 -9.27 -6.51 -6.28
C PHE A 423 -8.73 -5.68 -7.44
N ALA A 424 -8.44 -6.35 -8.56
CA ALA A 424 -8.02 -5.69 -9.78
C ALA A 424 -9.23 -5.13 -10.54
N VAL A 425 -9.10 -3.90 -11.01
CA VAL A 425 -10.01 -3.26 -11.97
C VAL A 425 -9.25 -3.17 -13.29
N ILE A 426 -9.85 -3.70 -14.35
CA ILE A 426 -9.20 -3.85 -15.64
C ILE A 426 -10.03 -3.11 -16.68
N ALA A 427 -9.41 -2.30 -17.55
CA ALA A 427 -10.09 -1.76 -18.71
C ALA A 427 -10.13 -2.81 -19.82
N GLY A 428 -11.24 -2.85 -20.56
CA GLY A 428 -11.39 -3.73 -21.73
C GLY A 428 -12.07 -3.00 -22.87
N ASP A 429 -12.35 -3.73 -23.95
CA ASP A 429 -12.43 -3.10 -25.28
C ASP A 429 -13.54 -2.06 -25.45
N VAL A 430 -14.68 -2.25 -24.79
CA VAL A 430 -15.76 -1.26 -24.81
C VAL A 430 -15.38 0.04 -24.08
N CYS A 431 -14.59 -0.04 -23.00
CA CYS A 431 -14.05 1.14 -22.32
C CYS A 431 -13.09 1.91 -23.24
N MET A 432 -12.28 1.18 -24.00
CA MET A 432 -11.37 1.75 -24.99
C MET A 432 -12.12 2.45 -26.13
N ALA A 433 -13.16 1.81 -26.67
CA ALA A 433 -13.94 2.41 -27.74
C ALA A 433 -14.73 3.65 -27.28
N TRP A 434 -15.33 3.57 -26.09
CA TRP A 434 -16.03 4.70 -25.48
C TRP A 434 -15.09 5.87 -25.16
N SER A 435 -13.89 5.60 -24.65
CA SER A 435 -12.90 6.65 -24.36
C SER A 435 -12.16 7.18 -25.58
N ASN A 436 -12.58 6.77 -26.79
CA ASN A 436 -11.91 7.07 -28.04
C ASN A 436 -10.38 6.85 -27.97
N ASP A 437 -9.98 5.66 -27.51
CA ASP A 437 -8.58 5.25 -27.35
C ASP A 437 -7.78 5.93 -26.21
N LYS A 438 -8.38 6.83 -25.40
CA LYS A 438 -7.68 7.46 -24.25
C LYS A 438 -7.38 6.46 -23.12
N ILE A 439 -8.28 5.50 -22.89
CA ILE A 439 -8.02 4.34 -22.03
C ILE A 439 -7.81 3.14 -22.95
N LYS A 440 -6.71 2.41 -22.79
CA LYS A 440 -6.48 1.19 -23.59
C LYS A 440 -7.16 -0.01 -22.94
N SER A 441 -7.51 -1.01 -23.74
CA SER A 441 -7.81 -2.33 -23.18
C SER A 441 -6.53 -2.93 -22.62
N SER A 442 -6.61 -3.53 -21.44
CA SER A 442 -5.47 -4.19 -20.81
C SER A 442 -5.45 -5.66 -21.18
N TYR A 443 -4.33 -6.09 -21.77
CA TYR A 443 -4.07 -7.50 -21.99
C TYR A 443 -3.75 -8.16 -20.65
N HIS A 444 -4.42 -9.26 -20.37
CA HIS A 444 -4.19 -10.04 -19.16
C HIS A 444 -4.26 -11.52 -19.51
N ARG A 445 -3.51 -12.34 -18.77
CA ARG A 445 -3.47 -13.79 -18.95
C ARG A 445 -3.42 -14.48 -17.60
N VAL A 446 -3.84 -15.74 -17.59
CA VAL A 446 -3.70 -16.60 -16.42
C VAL A 446 -2.68 -17.69 -16.76
N ILE A 447 -1.55 -17.69 -16.05
CA ILE A 447 -0.52 -18.72 -16.11
C ILE A 447 -0.54 -19.43 -14.77
N VAL A 448 -1.01 -20.69 -14.74
CA VAL A 448 -0.96 -21.53 -13.54
C VAL A 448 0.28 -22.38 -13.64
N THR A 449 1.23 -22.17 -12.73
CA THR A 449 2.50 -22.94 -12.66
C THR A 449 2.50 -23.99 -11.55
N ASP A 450 1.56 -23.89 -10.61
CA ASP A 450 1.47 -24.79 -9.46
C ASP A 450 0.61 -26.02 -9.78
N ASN A 451 0.84 -27.12 -9.05
CA ASN A 451 0.06 -28.36 -9.18
C ASN A 451 -1.31 -28.29 -8.47
N GLU A 452 -1.75 -27.09 -8.08
CA GLU A 452 -2.99 -26.85 -7.35
C GLU A 452 -4.00 -26.03 -8.19
N ASP A 453 -5.29 -26.29 -7.97
CA ASP A 453 -6.37 -25.61 -8.68
C ASP A 453 -6.47 -24.13 -8.27
N ARG A 454 -6.44 -23.23 -9.26
CA ARG A 454 -6.66 -21.79 -9.06
C ARG A 454 -8.11 -21.38 -9.29
N TYR A 455 -8.71 -20.73 -8.29
CA TYR A 455 -10.06 -20.16 -8.40
C TYR A 455 -10.03 -18.63 -8.55
N ALA A 456 -10.90 -18.11 -9.42
CA ALA A 456 -11.06 -16.67 -9.68
C ALA A 456 -12.54 -16.33 -9.88
N LEU A 457 -12.94 -15.11 -9.49
CA LEU A 457 -14.26 -14.56 -9.81
C LEU A 457 -14.07 -13.30 -10.67
N GLY A 458 -14.84 -13.18 -11.73
CA GLY A 458 -14.87 -12.01 -12.59
C GLY A 458 -16.24 -11.36 -12.53
N LEU A 459 -16.30 -10.05 -12.30
CA LEU A 459 -17.50 -9.25 -12.49
C LEU A 459 -17.34 -8.42 -13.77
N PHE A 460 -18.23 -8.69 -14.72
CA PHE A 460 -18.21 -8.05 -16.03
C PHE A 460 -19.37 -7.06 -16.14
N THR A 461 -19.07 -5.85 -16.61
CA THR A 461 -20.08 -4.83 -16.88
C THR A 461 -20.47 -4.87 -18.35
N PHE A 462 -21.73 -5.19 -18.63
CA PHE A 462 -22.29 -5.14 -19.97
C PHE A 462 -23.22 -3.94 -20.10
N LEU A 463 -22.92 -3.08 -21.08
CA LEU A 463 -23.70 -1.89 -21.38
C LEU A 463 -24.90 -2.23 -22.25
N ARG A 464 -26.03 -1.59 -21.96
CA ARG A 464 -27.24 -1.63 -22.78
C ARG A 464 -27.37 -0.30 -23.54
N GLY A 465 -27.81 -0.39 -24.78
CA GLY A 465 -27.92 0.75 -25.69
C GLY A 465 -26.65 0.99 -26.52
N VAL A 466 -26.68 2.05 -27.32
CA VAL A 466 -25.62 2.41 -28.26
C VAL A 466 -24.42 3.01 -27.51
N ILE A 467 -23.25 2.40 -27.66
CA ILE A 467 -21.96 2.92 -27.21
C ILE A 467 -21.43 3.87 -28.28
N GLU A 468 -21.08 5.08 -27.88
CA GLU A 468 -20.46 6.09 -28.72
C GLU A 468 -19.43 6.86 -27.88
N ALA A 469 -18.37 7.36 -28.53
CA ALA A 469 -17.41 8.21 -27.85
C ALA A 469 -18.06 9.57 -27.53
N PRO A 470 -17.90 10.09 -26.30
CA PRO A 470 -18.33 11.44 -25.97
C PRO A 470 -17.64 12.46 -26.87
N GLU A 471 -18.37 13.49 -27.29
CA GLU A 471 -17.83 14.57 -28.14
C GLU A 471 -16.61 15.24 -27.49
N GLU A 472 -16.57 15.30 -26.16
CA GLU A 472 -15.48 15.91 -25.38
C GLU A 472 -14.17 15.09 -25.40
N LEU A 473 -14.22 13.83 -25.84
CA LEU A 473 -13.05 12.98 -26.04
C LEU A 473 -12.61 12.93 -27.50
N VAL A 474 -13.24 13.72 -28.35
CA VAL A 474 -12.94 13.87 -29.76
C VAL A 474 -12.47 15.29 -30.02
N ASP A 475 -11.22 15.42 -30.44
CA ASP A 475 -10.60 16.69 -30.79
C ASP A 475 -9.71 16.52 -32.03
N ASP A 476 -9.12 17.61 -32.52
CA ASP A 476 -8.27 17.57 -33.72
C ASP A 476 -7.04 16.65 -33.53
N GLU A 477 -6.56 16.47 -32.30
CA GLU A 477 -5.44 15.57 -31.96
C GLU A 477 -5.91 14.11 -31.77
N HIS A 478 -7.19 13.90 -31.43
CA HIS A 478 -7.83 12.61 -31.17
C HIS A 478 -9.14 12.48 -31.96
N PRO A 479 -9.09 12.31 -33.30
CA PRO A 479 -10.30 12.19 -34.11
C PRO A 479 -11.12 10.96 -33.74
N LEU A 480 -12.42 10.99 -34.02
CA LEU A 480 -13.34 9.89 -33.70
C LEU A 480 -12.90 8.60 -34.40
N LYS A 481 -12.55 7.57 -33.63
CA LYS A 481 -12.02 6.29 -34.14
C LYS A 481 -13.02 5.15 -34.17
N TYR A 482 -14.16 5.29 -33.49
CA TYR A 482 -15.12 4.20 -33.33
C TYR A 482 -16.51 4.70 -33.73
N ARG A 483 -17.15 4.01 -34.69
CA ARG A 483 -18.56 4.28 -35.03
C ARG A 483 -19.45 3.81 -33.88
N PRO A 484 -20.58 4.50 -33.61
CA PRO A 484 -21.51 4.06 -32.58
C PRO A 484 -21.99 2.62 -32.79
N PHE A 485 -22.06 1.83 -31.72
CA PHE A 485 -22.35 0.40 -31.80
C PHE A 485 -23.05 -0.14 -30.54
N GLU A 486 -23.80 -1.23 -30.66
CA GLU A 486 -24.37 -1.90 -29.50
C GLU A 486 -23.44 -2.98 -28.94
N HIS A 487 -23.32 -3.07 -27.61
CA HIS A 487 -22.44 -4.03 -26.95
C HIS A 487 -22.84 -5.48 -27.29
N GLU A 488 -24.14 -5.77 -27.31
CA GLU A 488 -24.65 -7.11 -27.65
C GLU A 488 -24.23 -7.53 -29.06
N GLY A 489 -24.37 -6.64 -30.04
CA GLY A 489 -23.92 -6.92 -31.40
C GLY A 489 -22.40 -7.13 -31.51
N LEU A 490 -21.59 -6.44 -30.69
CA LEU A 490 -20.14 -6.70 -30.62
C LEU A 490 -19.84 -8.11 -30.07
N LEU A 491 -20.60 -8.57 -29.06
CA LEU A 491 -20.44 -9.92 -28.51
C LEU A 491 -20.86 -10.99 -29.53
N ASP A 492 -21.96 -10.78 -30.23
CA ASP A 492 -22.42 -11.68 -31.30
C ASP A 492 -21.38 -11.76 -32.43
N PHE A 493 -20.82 -10.60 -32.83
CA PHE A 493 -19.73 -10.54 -33.79
C PHE A 493 -18.49 -11.29 -33.32
N TYR A 494 -18.12 -11.15 -32.04
CA TYR A 494 -16.99 -11.86 -31.44
C TYR A 494 -17.18 -13.40 -31.45
N GLN A 495 -18.41 -13.86 -31.20
CA GLN A 495 -18.77 -15.28 -31.23
C GLN A 495 -18.80 -15.83 -32.65
N ALA A 496 -19.34 -15.08 -33.60
CA ALA A 496 -19.43 -15.47 -35.01
C ALA A 496 -18.09 -15.44 -35.76
N SER A 497 -17.11 -14.67 -35.26
CA SER A 497 -15.78 -14.59 -35.87
C SER A 497 -14.98 -15.88 -35.70
N ASN A 498 -14.61 -16.48 -36.84
CA ASN A 498 -13.74 -17.65 -36.95
C ASN A 498 -12.24 -17.29 -37.06
N ASP A 499 -11.87 -16.02 -36.87
CA ASP A 499 -10.47 -15.58 -36.96
C ASP A 499 -9.65 -16.15 -35.78
N PRO A 500 -8.60 -16.95 -36.03
CA PRO A 500 -7.75 -17.50 -34.98
C PRO A 500 -6.98 -16.41 -34.20
N ASN A 501 -6.78 -15.23 -34.80
CA ASN A 501 -6.10 -14.07 -34.20
C ASN A 501 -7.07 -13.03 -33.65
N LYS A 502 -8.36 -13.36 -33.46
CA LYS A 502 -9.38 -12.42 -32.94
C LYS A 502 -9.09 -11.81 -31.56
N ARG A 503 -8.08 -12.32 -30.85
CA ARG A 503 -7.56 -11.78 -29.57
C ARG A 503 -6.45 -10.75 -29.76
N ASP A 504 -5.76 -10.74 -30.91
CA ASP A 504 -4.66 -9.83 -31.25
C ASP A 504 -5.12 -8.71 -32.19
N CYS A 505 -6.21 -8.91 -32.94
CA CYS A 505 -6.87 -7.87 -33.70
C CYS A 505 -7.75 -6.99 -32.78
N ASN A 506 -7.75 -5.67 -33.00
CA ASN A 506 -8.69 -4.77 -32.32
C ASN A 506 -10.10 -5.01 -32.86
N ILE A 507 -10.76 -6.05 -32.33
CA ILE A 507 -12.05 -6.57 -32.81
C ILE A 507 -13.15 -5.52 -32.80
N VAL A 508 -13.04 -4.52 -31.93
CA VAL A 508 -13.98 -3.39 -31.89
C VAL A 508 -13.79 -2.48 -33.09
N LYS A 509 -12.56 -2.19 -33.52
CA LYS A 509 -12.32 -1.44 -34.76
C LYS A 509 -12.88 -2.19 -35.96
N ALA A 510 -12.62 -3.50 -36.04
CA ALA A 510 -13.17 -4.34 -37.11
C ALA A 510 -14.72 -4.32 -37.12
N TYR A 511 -15.35 -4.47 -35.96
CA TYR A 511 -16.81 -4.40 -35.82
C TYR A 511 -17.38 -3.03 -36.18
N CYS A 512 -16.70 -1.95 -35.78
CA CYS A 512 -17.06 -0.58 -36.15
C CYS A 512 -16.75 -0.24 -37.62
N GLY A 513 -16.15 -1.15 -38.40
CA GLY A 513 -15.78 -0.92 -39.80
C GLY A 513 -14.65 0.09 -39.97
N VAL A 514 -13.70 0.11 -39.04
CA VAL A 514 -12.55 1.01 -38.99
C VAL A 514 -11.30 0.16 -39.26
N ASN A 515 -10.60 0.47 -40.35
CA ASN A 515 -9.35 -0.21 -40.74
C ASN A 515 -8.14 0.35 -40.00
#